data_AF-A0A1M5TK20-F1
#
_entry.id   AF-A0A1M5TK20-F1
#
_cell.length_a   1.000
_cell.length_b   1.000
_cell.length_c   1.000
_cell.angle_alpha   90.00
_cell.angle_beta   90.00
_cell.angle_gamma   90.00
#
_symmetry.space_group_name_H-M   'P 1'
#
loop_
_entity.id
_entity.type
_entity.pdbx_description
1 polymer ?
#
loop_
_entity_poly.entity_id
_entity_poly.type
_entity_poly.pdbx_seq_one_letter_code
_entity_poly.pdbx_strand_id
1 'polypeptide(L)'
;MLQKIKKRKTLVYAITVGTAFFVFIGIGKAALNEPGTLEDPLVTQSYVEKRIEQVKYYIDQKIQEVYGNVNLNTTNIQDLIKENQELKKRLLELEENKSKENINTAIPKLEVVELKNGQKLICKAGTEIILRGGKAKAIAGELGGLSDVTGAVDIKMDQNIPPNHLLIVPRDDGRGVYVEKYAIFMVRGEYEIK
;
A
#
# COMPACT_ATOMS: atom_id res chain seq x y z
N MET A 1 -32.16 -34.83 92.86
CA MET A 1 -31.48 -35.72 91.88
C MET A 1 -32.37 -36.15 90.70
N LEU A 2 -33.63 -36.52 90.93
CA LEU A 2 -34.56 -37.06 89.93
C LEU A 2 -34.90 -36.15 88.73
N GLN A 3 -34.99 -34.82 88.92
CA GLN A 3 -35.33 -33.88 87.83
C GLN A 3 -34.24 -33.78 86.75
N LYS A 4 -32.96 -33.89 87.13
CA LYS A 4 -31.83 -33.87 86.18
C LYS A 4 -31.82 -35.11 85.28
N ILE A 5 -32.28 -36.25 85.79
CA ILE A 5 -32.39 -37.51 85.04
C ILE A 5 -33.52 -37.44 84.01
N LYS A 6 -34.69 -36.90 84.38
CA LYS A 6 -35.82 -36.71 83.44
C LYS A 6 -35.45 -35.79 82.27
N LYS A 7 -34.80 -34.65 82.53
CA LYS A 7 -34.36 -33.72 81.47
C LYS A 7 -33.34 -34.34 80.51
N ARG A 8 -32.42 -35.18 81.02
CA ARG A 8 -31.46 -35.90 80.18
C ARG A 8 -32.15 -36.92 79.26
N LYS A 9 -33.16 -37.65 79.74
CA LYS A 9 -33.93 -38.60 78.91
C LYS A 9 -34.70 -37.92 77.77
N THR A 10 -35.33 -36.78 78.02
CA THR A 10 -35.99 -35.98 76.96
C THR A 10 -35.01 -35.43 75.94
N LEU A 11 -33.79 -35.04 76.37
CA LEU A 11 -32.74 -34.60 75.45
C LEU A 11 -32.29 -35.73 74.52
N VAL A 12 -32.08 -36.94 75.07
CA VAL A 12 -31.71 -38.11 74.26
C VAL A 12 -32.82 -38.43 73.25
N TYR A 13 -34.09 -38.37 73.67
CA TYR A 13 -35.22 -38.63 72.78
C TYR A 13 -35.30 -37.62 71.62
N ALA A 14 -35.10 -36.33 71.90
CA ALA A 14 -35.09 -35.28 70.88
C ALA A 14 -33.95 -35.46 69.88
N ILE A 15 -32.76 -35.86 70.34
CA ILE A 15 -31.62 -36.15 69.45
C ILE A 15 -31.93 -37.35 68.57
N THR A 16 -32.49 -38.43 69.11
CA THR A 16 -32.83 -39.63 68.33
C THR A 16 -33.92 -39.38 67.28
N VAL A 17 -34.91 -38.54 67.60
CA VAL A 17 -35.95 -38.17 66.62
C VAL A 17 -35.39 -37.22 65.56
N GLY A 18 -34.53 -36.27 65.96
CA GLY A 18 -33.86 -35.37 65.03
C GLY A 18 -32.93 -36.09 64.06
N THR A 19 -32.17 -37.08 64.53
CA THR A 19 -31.33 -37.91 63.66
C THR A 19 -32.15 -38.80 62.74
N ALA A 20 -33.23 -39.41 63.24
CA ALA A 20 -34.15 -40.19 62.40
C ALA A 20 -34.80 -39.33 61.29
N PHE A 21 -35.16 -38.09 61.60
CA PHE A 21 -35.70 -37.14 60.61
C PHE A 21 -34.66 -36.71 59.57
N PHE A 22 -33.41 -36.48 59.99
CA PHE A 22 -32.31 -36.19 59.07
C PHE A 22 -31.98 -37.37 58.14
N VAL A 23 -32.03 -38.60 58.66
CA VAL A 23 -31.87 -39.82 57.83
C VAL A 23 -33.00 -39.93 56.81
N PHE A 24 -34.25 -39.60 57.18
CA PHE A 24 -35.38 -39.61 56.26
C PHE A 24 -35.25 -38.59 55.12
N ILE A 25 -34.74 -37.38 55.38
CA ILE A 25 -34.47 -36.38 54.33
C ILE A 25 -33.33 -36.83 53.40
N GLY A 26 -32.33 -37.53 53.94
CA GLY A 26 -31.17 -38.00 53.18
C GLY A 26 -31.47 -39.08 52.14
N ILE A 27 -32.51 -39.90 52.35
CA ILE A 27 -32.83 -41.03 51.44
C ILE A 27 -33.49 -40.54 50.13
N GLY A 28 -34.08 -39.34 50.09
CA GLY A 28 -34.77 -38.81 48.90
C GLY A 28 -33.88 -38.20 47.81
N LYS A 29 -32.54 -38.19 47.97
CA LYS A 29 -31.61 -37.47 47.07
C LYS A 29 -30.76 -38.35 46.14
N ALA A 30 -30.93 -39.66 46.17
CA ALA A 30 -30.07 -40.61 45.43
C ALA A 30 -30.54 -40.94 43.99
N ALA A 31 -31.69 -40.45 43.53
CA ALA A 31 -32.30 -40.82 42.24
C ALA A 31 -32.28 -39.70 41.17
N LEU A 32 -31.34 -38.74 41.25
CA LEU A 32 -31.36 -37.55 40.38
C LEU A 32 -30.70 -37.75 39.01
N ASN A 33 -29.94 -38.82 38.80
CA ASN A 33 -29.16 -39.04 37.57
C ASN A 33 -29.50 -40.36 36.87
N GLU A 34 -30.76 -40.80 36.96
CA GLU A 34 -31.23 -41.99 36.24
C GLU A 34 -31.55 -41.63 34.77
N PRO A 35 -31.21 -42.50 33.80
CA PRO A 35 -31.60 -42.29 32.41
C PRO A 35 -33.12 -42.15 32.28
N GLY A 36 -33.59 -41.13 31.55
CA GLY A 36 -35.00 -40.77 31.41
C GLY A 36 -35.44 -39.53 32.20
N THR A 37 -34.52 -38.83 32.86
CA THR A 37 -34.78 -37.54 33.53
C THR A 37 -34.87 -36.39 32.52
N LEU A 38 -35.28 -35.19 32.97
CA LEU A 38 -35.27 -33.98 32.14
C LEU A 38 -33.83 -33.57 31.73
N GLU A 39 -32.83 -33.95 32.53
CA GLU A 39 -31.41 -33.66 32.26
C GLU A 39 -30.74 -34.74 31.40
N ASP A 40 -31.19 -36.00 31.47
CA ASP A 40 -30.75 -37.12 30.62
C ASP A 40 -31.96 -37.87 30.03
N PRO A 41 -32.61 -37.34 28.98
CA PRO A 41 -33.82 -37.93 28.42
C PRO A 41 -33.50 -39.21 27.63
N LEU A 42 -34.33 -40.24 27.83
CA LEU A 42 -34.25 -41.45 27.03
C LEU A 42 -34.73 -41.16 25.60
N VAL A 43 -33.88 -41.39 24.61
CA VAL A 43 -34.20 -41.19 23.18
C VAL A 43 -34.22 -42.51 22.43
N THR A 44 -34.99 -42.59 21.35
CA THR A 44 -35.04 -43.79 20.51
C THR A 44 -33.74 -43.94 19.71
N GLN A 45 -33.36 -45.18 19.43
CA GLN A 45 -32.24 -45.48 18.53
C GLN A 45 -32.40 -44.75 17.19
N SER A 46 -33.60 -44.77 16.61
CA SER A 46 -33.92 -44.10 15.35
C SER A 46 -33.72 -42.58 15.39
N TYR A 47 -33.94 -41.94 16.54
CA TYR A 47 -33.69 -40.51 16.72
C TYR A 47 -32.20 -40.21 16.68
N VAL A 48 -31.39 -41.01 17.38
CA VAL A 48 -29.94 -40.87 17.40
C VAL A 48 -29.34 -41.12 16.02
N GLU A 49 -29.75 -42.20 15.35
CA GLU A 49 -29.31 -42.51 13.98
C GLU A 49 -29.64 -41.38 13.01
N LYS A 50 -30.87 -40.84 13.06
CA LYS A 50 -31.28 -39.71 12.23
C LYS A 50 -30.43 -38.46 12.48
N ARG A 51 -30.08 -38.16 13.74
CA ARG A 51 -29.19 -37.02 14.06
C ARG A 51 -27.78 -37.24 13.57
N ILE A 52 -27.24 -38.45 13.71
CA ILE A 52 -25.92 -38.82 13.18
C ILE A 52 -25.89 -38.67 11.66
N GLU A 53 -26.92 -39.12 10.96
CA GLU A 53 -27.04 -38.98 9.51
C GLU A 53 -27.11 -37.51 9.07
N GLN A 54 -27.94 -36.69 9.75
CA GLN A 54 -28.01 -35.25 9.50
C GLN A 54 -26.66 -34.56 9.71
N VAL A 55 -25.96 -34.90 10.79
CA VAL A 55 -24.63 -34.35 11.09
C VAL A 55 -23.63 -34.80 10.04
N LYS A 56 -23.63 -36.07 9.65
CA LYS A 56 -22.77 -36.59 8.58
C LYS A 56 -23.00 -35.85 7.28
N TYR A 57 -24.25 -35.68 6.86
CA TYR A 57 -24.59 -34.94 5.64
C TYR A 57 -24.11 -33.48 5.70
N TYR A 58 -24.36 -32.80 6.82
CA TYR A 58 -23.92 -31.42 7.00
C TYR A 58 -22.38 -31.30 6.97
N ILE A 59 -21.68 -32.22 7.62
CA ILE A 59 -20.22 -32.28 7.61
C ILE A 59 -19.70 -32.55 6.19
N ASP A 60 -20.23 -33.54 5.49
CA ASP A 60 -19.83 -33.88 4.13
C ASP A 60 -20.04 -32.68 3.18
N GLN A 61 -21.19 -32.01 3.29
CA GLN A 61 -21.46 -30.80 2.51
C GLN A 61 -20.44 -29.68 2.80
N LYS A 62 -20.15 -29.42 4.08
CA LYS A 62 -19.18 -28.40 4.49
C LYS A 62 -17.76 -28.74 4.06
N ILE A 63 -17.39 -30.02 4.12
CA ILE A 63 -16.11 -30.53 3.64
C ILE A 63 -15.97 -30.29 2.14
N GLN A 64 -17.00 -30.63 1.34
CA GLN A 64 -16.98 -30.40 -0.12
C GLN A 64 -16.86 -28.91 -0.46
N GLU A 65 -17.61 -28.05 0.23
CA GLU A 65 -17.53 -26.59 0.06
C GLU A 65 -16.10 -26.07 0.33
N VAL A 66 -15.49 -26.51 1.44
CA VAL A 66 -14.12 -26.13 1.81
C VAL A 66 -13.10 -26.65 0.79
N TYR A 67 -13.19 -27.92 0.38
CA TYR A 67 -12.30 -28.48 -0.65
C TYR A 67 -12.42 -27.74 -1.98
N GLY A 68 -13.63 -27.39 -2.41
CA GLY A 68 -13.86 -26.59 -3.61
C GLY A 68 -13.17 -25.22 -3.53
N ASN A 69 -13.38 -24.49 -2.43
CA ASN A 69 -12.78 -23.18 -2.22
C ASN A 69 -11.24 -23.24 -2.12
N VAL A 70 -10.69 -24.23 -1.43
CA VAL A 70 -9.23 -24.43 -1.30
C VAL A 70 -8.59 -24.73 -2.66
N ASN A 71 -9.23 -25.56 -3.48
CA ASN A 71 -8.74 -25.88 -4.82
C ASN A 71 -8.71 -24.65 -5.74
N LEU A 72 -9.81 -23.87 -5.77
CA LEU A 72 -9.89 -22.62 -6.54
C LEU A 72 -8.81 -21.62 -6.11
N ASN A 73 -8.64 -21.42 -4.81
CA ASN A 73 -7.61 -20.52 -4.28
C ASN A 73 -6.20 -21.00 -4.66
N THR A 74 -5.97 -22.32 -4.65
CA THR A 74 -4.68 -22.90 -5.05
C THR A 74 -4.38 -22.63 -6.53
N THR A 75 -5.36 -22.80 -7.42
CA THR A 75 -5.21 -22.48 -8.85
C THR A 75 -4.93 -20.99 -9.07
N ASN A 76 -5.71 -20.12 -8.43
CA ASN A 76 -5.52 -18.66 -8.54
C ASN A 76 -4.12 -18.24 -8.07
N ILE A 77 -3.64 -18.81 -6.96
CA ILE A 77 -2.29 -18.55 -6.43
C ILE A 77 -1.22 -19.04 -7.42
N GLN A 78 -1.40 -20.21 -8.03
CA GLN A 78 -0.45 -20.72 -9.03
C GLN A 78 -0.36 -19.81 -10.26
N ASP A 79 -1.49 -19.28 -10.73
CA ASP A 79 -1.52 -18.41 -11.90
C ASP A 79 -0.92 -17.04 -11.59
N LEU A 80 -1.20 -16.46 -10.42
CA LEU A 80 -0.54 -15.24 -9.93
C LEU A 80 0.97 -15.41 -9.79
N ILE A 81 1.45 -16.58 -9.35
CA ILE A 81 2.90 -16.86 -9.26
C ILE A 81 3.53 -16.86 -10.65
N LYS A 82 2.89 -17.51 -11.64
CA LYS A 82 3.38 -17.52 -13.03
C LYS A 82 3.43 -16.11 -13.63
N GLU A 83 2.38 -15.31 -13.43
CA GLU A 83 2.32 -13.93 -13.90
C GLU A 83 3.46 -13.09 -13.30
N ASN A 84 3.69 -13.19 -11.98
CA ASN A 84 4.78 -12.48 -11.32
C ASN A 84 6.18 -12.91 -11.81
N GLN A 85 6.36 -14.20 -12.13
CA GLN A 85 7.62 -14.68 -12.73
C GLN A 85 7.84 -14.08 -14.11
N GLU A 86 6.80 -14.01 -14.93
CA GLU A 86 6.89 -13.42 -16.27
C GLU A 86 7.13 -11.90 -16.22
N LEU A 87 6.43 -11.18 -15.35
CA LEU A 87 6.66 -9.75 -15.13
C LEU A 87 8.11 -9.46 -14.71
N LYS A 88 8.65 -10.28 -13.79
CA LYS A 88 10.06 -10.16 -13.36
C LYS A 88 11.02 -10.36 -14.53
N LYS A 89 10.73 -11.31 -15.43
CA LYS A 89 11.54 -11.54 -16.63
C LYS A 89 11.51 -10.33 -17.58
N ARG A 90 10.31 -9.78 -17.85
CA ARG A 90 10.16 -8.58 -18.70
C ARG A 90 10.88 -7.38 -18.13
N LEU A 91 10.84 -7.18 -16.81
CA LEU A 91 11.59 -6.10 -16.15
C LEU A 91 13.10 -6.25 -16.35
N LEU A 92 13.63 -7.46 -16.19
CA LEU A 92 15.04 -7.73 -16.40
C LEU A 92 15.46 -7.47 -17.85
N GLU A 93 14.65 -7.88 -18.82
CA GLU A 93 14.87 -7.57 -20.24
C GLU A 93 14.85 -6.05 -20.52
N LEU A 94 13.96 -5.30 -19.88
CA LEU A 94 13.91 -3.84 -19.99
C LEU A 94 15.14 -3.16 -19.40
N GLU A 95 15.61 -3.63 -18.23
CA GLU A 95 16.83 -3.13 -17.59
C GLU A 95 18.08 -3.40 -18.45
N GLU A 96 18.16 -4.58 -19.06
CA GLU A 96 19.23 -4.93 -20.00
C GLU A 96 19.17 -4.09 -21.29
N ASN A 97 17.98 -3.85 -21.82
CA ASN A 97 17.82 -3.04 -23.04
C ASN A 97 18.18 -1.57 -22.79
N LYS A 98 17.82 -1.04 -21.61
CA LYS A 98 18.21 0.31 -21.17
C LYS A 98 19.73 0.48 -21.02
N SER A 99 20.47 -0.60 -20.77
CA SER A 99 21.93 -0.58 -20.67
C SER A 99 22.64 -0.85 -22.00
N LYS A 100 21.97 -1.45 -22.99
CA LYS A 100 22.46 -1.65 -24.37
C LYS A 100 22.19 -0.45 -25.28
N GLU A 101 21.14 0.32 -25.01
CA GLU A 101 20.98 1.66 -25.58
C GLU A 101 21.85 2.65 -24.80
N ASN A 102 22.95 3.11 -25.40
CA ASN A 102 23.79 4.21 -24.89
C ASN A 102 23.05 5.56 -25.04
N ILE A 103 21.79 5.62 -24.61
CA ILE A 103 21.09 6.87 -24.38
C ILE A 103 21.52 7.28 -22.98
N ASN A 104 22.49 8.19 -22.94
CA ASN A 104 22.61 9.15 -21.84
C ASN A 104 21.26 9.87 -21.73
N THR A 105 20.26 9.21 -21.13
CA THR A 105 18.99 9.81 -20.71
C THR A 105 19.30 10.66 -19.48
N ALA A 106 20.25 11.59 -19.64
CA ALA A 106 20.27 12.80 -18.85
C ALA A 106 18.95 13.49 -19.19
N ILE A 107 17.94 13.26 -18.36
CA ILE A 107 16.73 14.07 -18.35
C ILE A 107 17.25 15.51 -18.34
N PRO A 108 17.03 16.32 -19.39
CA PRO A 108 17.63 17.64 -19.49
C PRO A 108 17.10 18.45 -18.31
N LYS A 109 17.95 18.57 -17.29
CA LYS A 109 17.62 19.22 -16.03
C LYS A 109 17.69 20.72 -16.26
N LEU A 110 16.84 21.47 -15.57
CA LEU A 110 17.02 22.91 -15.45
C LEU A 110 18.25 23.18 -14.58
N GLU A 111 19.28 23.74 -15.19
CA GLU A 111 20.51 24.15 -14.51
C GLU A 111 20.65 25.66 -14.49
N VAL A 112 21.35 26.16 -13.47
CA VAL A 112 21.63 27.58 -13.30
C VAL A 112 23.00 27.88 -13.88
N VAL A 113 23.04 28.77 -14.87
CA VAL A 113 24.26 29.19 -15.56
C VAL A 113 24.51 30.65 -15.29
N GLU A 114 25.69 30.97 -14.76
CA GLU A 114 26.15 32.34 -14.53
C GLU A 114 27.15 32.76 -15.61
N LEU A 115 26.88 33.88 -16.27
CA LEU A 115 27.76 34.48 -17.27
C LEU A 115 28.37 35.76 -16.72
N LYS A 116 29.68 35.90 -16.85
CA LYS A 116 30.49 37.08 -16.50
C LYS A 116 30.78 37.92 -17.75
N ASN A 117 31.27 39.13 -17.54
CA ASN A 117 31.57 40.09 -18.60
C ASN A 117 32.30 39.46 -19.80
N GLY A 118 31.73 39.63 -20.99
CA GLY A 118 32.28 39.16 -22.26
C GLY A 118 31.87 37.73 -22.62
N GLN A 119 31.31 36.97 -21.68
CA GLN A 119 30.93 35.58 -21.94
C GLN A 119 29.66 35.48 -22.78
N LYS A 120 29.59 34.37 -23.52
CA LYS A 120 28.48 33.99 -24.38
C LYS A 120 27.98 32.61 -23.96
N LEU A 121 26.67 32.46 -23.93
CA LEU A 121 26.01 31.17 -23.83
C LEU A 121 25.50 30.82 -25.22
N ILE A 122 26.18 29.88 -25.89
CA ILE A 122 25.81 29.38 -27.21
C ILE A 122 24.95 28.13 -27.03
N CYS A 123 23.75 28.16 -27.56
CA CYS A 123 22.75 27.14 -27.34
C CYS A 123 22.57 26.24 -28.57
N LYS A 124 22.27 24.98 -28.33
CA LYS A 124 21.89 24.02 -29.37
C LYS A 124 20.40 24.13 -29.72
N ALA A 125 20.01 23.46 -30.81
CA ALA A 125 18.62 23.42 -31.25
C ALA A 125 17.71 22.88 -30.14
N GLY A 126 16.61 23.58 -29.87
CA GLY A 126 15.64 23.21 -28.84
C GLY A 126 16.02 23.60 -27.41
N THR A 127 17.21 24.16 -27.19
CA THR A 127 17.60 24.63 -25.86
C THR A 127 16.72 25.78 -25.41
N GLU A 128 16.25 25.69 -24.18
CA GLU A 128 15.38 26.66 -23.53
C GLU A 128 16.18 27.47 -22.50
N ILE A 129 16.03 28.79 -22.50
CA ILE A 129 16.72 29.69 -21.57
C ILE A 129 15.76 30.72 -20.97
N ILE A 130 15.99 31.05 -19.70
CA ILE A 130 15.27 32.10 -18.97
C ILE A 130 16.28 33.00 -18.26
N LEU A 131 16.26 34.30 -18.54
CA LEU A 131 17.05 35.28 -17.81
C LEU A 131 16.46 35.50 -16.41
N ARG A 132 17.23 35.17 -15.36
CA ARG A 132 16.81 35.26 -13.95
C ARG A 132 17.53 36.33 -13.15
N GLY A 133 18.60 36.91 -13.67
CA GLY A 133 19.31 38.02 -13.05
C GLY A 133 20.28 38.70 -14.02
N GLY A 134 20.58 39.97 -13.76
CA GLY A 134 21.50 40.75 -14.59
C GLY A 134 20.91 41.21 -15.93
N LYS A 135 21.77 41.37 -16.94
CA LYS A 135 21.39 41.82 -18.29
C LYS A 135 22.17 41.05 -19.36
N ALA A 136 21.47 40.68 -20.43
CA ALA A 136 22.04 39.99 -21.58
C ALA A 136 21.41 40.48 -22.88
N LYS A 137 22.11 40.25 -23.98
CA LYS A 137 21.65 40.52 -25.34
C LYS A 137 21.63 39.23 -26.16
N ALA A 138 20.73 39.17 -27.14
CA ALA A 138 20.58 38.01 -28.00
C ALA A 138 21.69 37.90 -29.06
N ILE A 139 22.11 36.66 -29.32
CA ILE A 139 22.83 36.24 -30.51
C ILE A 139 21.81 35.55 -31.42
N ALA A 140 21.45 36.20 -32.52
CA ALA A 140 20.53 35.66 -33.51
C ALA A 140 21.25 34.95 -34.66
N GLY A 141 20.54 34.11 -35.41
CA GLY A 141 21.03 33.52 -36.66
C GLY A 141 20.65 34.37 -37.87
N GLU A 142 21.12 33.98 -39.06
CA GLU A 142 20.86 34.71 -40.31
C GLU A 142 19.38 34.75 -40.70
N LEU A 143 18.65 33.67 -40.38
CA LEU A 143 17.24 33.49 -40.77
C LEU A 143 16.24 33.85 -39.64
N GLY A 144 16.71 34.44 -38.53
CA GLY A 144 15.84 34.84 -37.42
C GLY A 144 16.51 34.81 -36.04
N GLY A 145 15.76 35.25 -35.04
CA GLY A 145 16.18 35.43 -33.66
C GLY A 145 15.96 34.24 -32.73
N LEU A 146 15.91 34.54 -31.44
CA LEU A 146 15.43 33.62 -30.42
C LEU A 146 13.91 33.71 -30.34
N SER A 147 13.21 32.58 -30.28
CA SER A 147 11.75 32.59 -30.12
C SER A 147 11.39 32.88 -28.68
N ASP A 148 10.81 34.05 -28.42
CA ASP A 148 10.24 34.41 -27.13
C ASP A 148 8.79 33.91 -27.05
N VAL A 149 8.61 32.80 -26.34
CA VAL A 149 7.30 32.18 -26.18
C VAL A 149 6.40 33.02 -25.27
N THR A 150 6.98 33.75 -24.32
CA THR A 150 6.22 34.55 -23.35
C THR A 150 5.80 35.89 -23.95
N GLY A 151 6.70 36.55 -24.67
CA GLY A 151 6.45 37.81 -25.36
C GLY A 151 5.80 37.68 -26.72
N ALA A 152 5.70 36.46 -27.27
CA ALA A 152 5.19 36.15 -28.61
C ALA A 152 5.92 36.92 -29.73
N VAL A 153 7.24 37.04 -29.62
CA VAL A 153 8.09 37.78 -30.57
C VAL A 153 9.38 37.04 -30.91
N ASP A 154 10.01 37.42 -32.01
CA ASP A 154 11.33 36.96 -32.41
C ASP A 154 12.40 37.97 -31.95
N ILE A 155 13.26 37.57 -31.01
CA ILE A 155 14.31 38.42 -30.44
C ILE A 155 15.53 38.41 -31.36
N LYS A 156 15.76 39.53 -32.03
CA LYS A 156 16.82 39.71 -33.03
C LYS A 156 18.19 39.98 -32.40
N MET A 157 19.23 39.97 -33.24
CA MET A 157 20.61 40.25 -32.84
C MET A 157 20.70 41.54 -32.01
N ASP A 158 21.48 41.50 -30.93
CA ASP A 158 21.76 42.62 -30.01
C ASP A 158 20.55 43.19 -29.25
N GLN A 159 19.36 42.61 -29.41
CA GLN A 159 18.21 42.98 -28.59
C GLN A 159 18.36 42.48 -27.17
N ASN A 160 17.89 43.28 -26.21
CA ASN A 160 17.91 42.90 -24.80
C ASN A 160 17.00 41.69 -24.55
N ILE A 161 17.48 40.75 -23.75
CA ILE A 161 16.68 39.62 -23.29
C ILE A 161 15.71 40.08 -22.19
N PRO A 162 14.39 39.91 -22.36
CA PRO A 162 13.43 40.21 -21.31
C PRO A 162 13.63 39.27 -20.11
N PRO A 163 13.61 39.79 -18.86
CA PRO A 163 13.71 38.94 -17.68
C PRO A 163 12.47 38.04 -17.57
N ASN A 164 12.66 36.81 -17.10
CA ASN A 164 11.61 35.82 -16.82
C ASN A 164 10.80 35.34 -18.04
N HIS A 165 11.24 35.63 -19.26
CA HIS A 165 10.65 35.08 -20.46
C HIS A 165 11.25 33.72 -20.81
N LEU A 166 10.41 32.78 -21.24
CA LEU A 166 10.85 31.52 -21.83
C LEU A 166 11.29 31.76 -23.27
N LEU A 167 12.59 31.60 -23.52
CA LEU A 167 13.16 31.68 -24.85
C LEU A 167 13.56 30.30 -25.34
N ILE A 168 13.29 30.02 -26.62
CA ILE A 168 13.67 28.79 -27.30
C ILE A 168 14.65 29.13 -28.41
N VAL A 169 15.76 28.39 -28.47
CA VAL A 169 16.73 28.46 -29.56
C VAL A 169 16.26 27.53 -30.69
N PRO A 170 15.82 28.05 -31.86
CA PRO A 170 15.15 27.21 -32.85
C PRO A 170 16.08 26.23 -33.58
N ARG A 171 17.37 26.57 -33.72
CA ARG A 171 18.35 25.85 -34.54
C ARG A 171 19.74 25.91 -33.91
N ASP A 172 20.57 24.91 -34.23
CA ASP A 172 22.00 24.87 -33.87
C ASP A 172 22.83 25.61 -34.93
N ASP A 173 22.68 26.93 -35.00
CA ASP A 173 23.39 27.83 -35.92
C ASP A 173 24.24 28.89 -35.18
N GLY A 174 24.56 28.65 -33.91
CA GLY A 174 25.35 29.56 -33.08
C GLY A 174 24.53 30.60 -32.32
N ARG A 175 23.20 30.47 -32.31
CA ARG A 175 22.29 31.30 -31.50
C ARG A 175 22.53 31.14 -30.00
N GLY A 176 22.14 32.17 -29.26
CA GLY A 176 22.34 32.19 -27.83
C GLY A 176 22.26 33.60 -27.26
N VAL A 177 23.03 33.86 -26.21
CA VAL A 177 23.04 35.16 -25.54
C VAL A 177 24.46 35.54 -25.15
N TYR A 178 24.73 36.84 -25.03
CA TYR A 178 25.98 37.35 -24.48
C TYR A 178 25.73 38.42 -23.43
N VAL A 179 26.73 38.63 -22.57
CA VAL A 179 26.64 39.61 -21.48
C VAL A 179 27.81 40.61 -21.53
N GLU A 180 27.50 41.87 -21.25
CA GLU A 180 28.51 42.94 -21.13
C GLU A 180 28.99 43.13 -19.68
N LYS A 181 28.29 42.55 -18.70
CA LYS A 181 28.66 42.65 -17.27
C LYS A 181 28.45 41.34 -16.54
N TYR A 182 27.18 40.94 -16.41
CA TYR A 182 26.78 39.75 -15.66
C TYR A 182 25.33 39.37 -15.97
N ALA A 183 25.05 38.08 -16.06
CA ALA A 183 23.69 37.55 -16.04
C ALA A 183 23.62 36.14 -15.47
N ILE A 184 22.44 35.79 -14.97
CA ILE A 184 22.10 34.44 -14.51
C ILE A 184 20.98 33.92 -15.39
N PHE A 185 21.17 32.72 -15.93
CA PHE A 185 20.19 32.01 -16.72
C PHE A 185 19.79 30.71 -16.04
N MET A 186 18.52 30.33 -16.19
CA MET A 186 18.14 28.91 -16.12
C MET A 186 18.16 28.36 -17.53
N VAL A 187 18.80 27.21 -17.72
CA VAL A 187 18.99 26.59 -19.02
C VAL A 187 18.50 25.14 -18.97
N ARG A 188 17.79 24.72 -20.01
CA ARG A 188 17.42 23.33 -20.24
C ARG A 188 17.77 22.95 -21.67
N GLY A 189 18.67 21.99 -21.82
CA GLY A 189 19.19 21.56 -23.13
C GLY A 189 20.69 21.78 -23.24
N GLU A 190 21.25 21.44 -24.39
CA GLU A 190 22.69 21.52 -24.62
C GLU A 190 23.15 22.96 -24.90
N TYR A 191 24.29 23.33 -24.33
CA TYR A 191 24.92 24.63 -24.55
C TYR A 191 26.43 24.57 -24.36
N GLU A 192 27.11 25.64 -24.79
CA GLU A 192 28.53 25.89 -24.59
C GLU A 192 28.71 27.32 -24.08
N ILE A 193 29.60 27.52 -23.11
CA ILE A 193 29.99 28.86 -22.64
C ILE A 193 31.30 29.25 -23.33
N LYS A 194 31.32 30.42 -23.97
CA LYS A 194 32.50 31.00 -24.65
C LYS A 194 32.89 32.33 -24.05
#